data_AF-A0AA97A9B6-F1
#
_entry.id   AF-A0AA97A9B6-F1
#
_cell.length_a   1.000
_cell.length_b   1.000
_cell.length_c   1.000
_cell.angle_alpha   90.00
_cell.angle_beta   90.00
_cell.angle_gamma   90.00
#
_symmetry.space_group_name_H-M   'P 1'
#
loop_
_entity.id
_entity.type
_entity.pdbx_description
1 polymer ?
#
loop_
_entity_poly.entity_id
_entity_poly.type
_entity_poly.pdbx_seq_one_letter_code
_entity_poly.pdbx_strand_id
1 'polypeptide(L)'
;MESQMYEWPREATDMNAAALEQWLAGHGWEIDPTVFMAGARGPAVQVRRIGAAWQDGEPGLLILPGEMVEYDGAQMRTVVRPVTAASVAM
;
A
#
# COMPACT_ATOMS: atom_id res chain seq x y z
N MET A 1 -3.28 -15.26 -14.23
CA MET A 1 -2.21 -14.65 -13.41
C MET A 1 -2.65 -14.76 -11.97
N GLU A 2 -1.78 -15.20 -11.08
CA GLU A 2 -2.10 -15.31 -9.65
C GLU A 2 -2.03 -13.92 -9.01
N SER A 3 -3.04 -13.56 -8.22
CA SER A 3 -3.07 -12.32 -7.45
C SER A 3 -2.02 -12.38 -6.33
N GLN A 4 -1.14 -11.40 -6.26
CA GLN A 4 -0.11 -11.33 -5.22
C GLN A 4 -0.50 -10.31 -4.16
N MET A 5 -0.21 -10.63 -2.90
CA MET A 5 -0.56 -9.78 -1.76
C MET A 5 0.68 -9.35 -0.99
N TYR A 6 0.67 -8.10 -0.53
CA TYR A 6 1.68 -7.53 0.35
C TYR A 6 1.00 -6.92 1.58
N GLU A 7 1.48 -7.23 2.78
CA GLU A 7 0.96 -6.66 4.03
C GLU A 7 1.74 -5.42 4.42
N TRP A 8 1.05 -4.29 4.61
CA TRP A 8 1.63 -3.07 5.13
C TRP A 8 1.45 -3.01 6.65
N PRO A 9 2.51 -3.08 7.46
CA PRO A 9 2.38 -3.19 8.91
C PRO A 9 1.94 -1.89 9.59
N ARG A 10 1.23 -2.01 10.73
CA ARG A 10 0.78 -0.88 11.58
C ARG A 10 1.91 -0.14 12.31
N GLU A 11 3.14 -0.61 12.19
CA GLU A 11 4.34 0.00 12.76
C GLU A 11 5.47 -0.09 11.73
N ALA A 12 5.14 0.24 10.47
CA ALA A 12 6.10 0.15 9.37
C ALA A 12 7.34 1.03 9.64
N THR A 13 8.49 0.39 9.57
CA THR A 13 9.81 1.02 9.68
C THR A 13 10.36 1.35 8.30
N ASP A 14 11.50 2.05 8.22
CA ASP A 14 12.21 2.29 6.96
C ASP A 14 12.56 0.97 6.22
N MET A 15 12.82 -0.11 6.96
CA MET A 15 13.06 -1.43 6.37
C MET A 15 11.80 -2.01 5.70
N ASN A 16 10.62 -1.75 6.28
CA ASN A 16 9.36 -2.15 5.67
C ASN A 16 9.05 -1.32 4.42
N ALA A 17 9.35 -0.01 4.45
CA ALA A 17 9.23 0.84 3.27
C ALA A 17 10.12 0.34 2.13
N ALA A 18 11.40 0.06 2.40
CA ALA A 18 12.32 -0.47 1.40
C ALA A 18 11.88 -1.83 0.82
N ALA A 19 11.24 -2.68 1.64
CA ALA A 19 10.68 -3.94 1.18
C ALA A 19 9.43 -3.73 0.29
N LEU A 20 8.57 -2.78 0.64
CA LEU A 20 7.42 -2.40 -0.16
C LEU A 20 7.86 -1.80 -1.51
N GLU A 21 8.86 -0.91 -1.52
CA GLU A 21 9.41 -0.32 -2.75
C GLU A 21 9.94 -1.39 -3.71
N GLN A 22 10.69 -2.36 -3.20
CA GLN A 22 11.19 -3.48 -4.01
C GLN A 22 10.06 -4.33 -4.59
N TRP A 23 9.03 -4.63 -3.80
CA TRP A 23 7.86 -5.37 -4.26
C TRP A 23 7.11 -4.61 -5.35
N LEU A 24 6.82 -3.32 -5.12
CA LEU A 24 6.16 -2.45 -6.10
C LEU A 24 6.96 -2.36 -7.40
N ALA A 25 8.28 -2.16 -7.33
CA ALA A 25 9.15 -2.05 -8.49
C ALA A 25 9.11 -3.32 -9.36
N GLY A 26 9.02 -4.50 -8.73
CA GLY A 26 8.83 -5.78 -9.42
C GLY A 26 7.50 -5.89 -10.19
N HIS A 27 6.52 -5.04 -9.87
CA HIS A 27 5.21 -4.98 -10.51
C HIS A 27 5.00 -3.74 -11.39
N GLY A 28 6.02 -2.89 -11.56
CA GLY A 28 5.89 -1.64 -12.32
C GLY A 28 5.16 -0.53 -11.54
N TRP A 29 5.23 -0.55 -10.21
CA TRP A 29 4.70 0.48 -9.31
C TRP A 29 5.81 1.07 -8.45
N GLU A 30 5.59 2.24 -7.87
CA GLU A 30 6.51 2.93 -6.97
C GLU A 30 5.73 3.64 -5.84
N ILE A 31 6.41 3.92 -4.73
CA ILE A 31 5.89 4.84 -3.71
C ILE A 31 6.01 6.26 -4.26
N ASP A 32 4.93 7.02 -4.16
CA ASP A 32 4.95 8.45 -4.43
C ASP A 32 5.69 9.18 -3.28
N PRO A 33 6.84 9.83 -3.56
CA PRO A 33 7.64 10.46 -2.53
C PRO A 33 7.03 11.77 -2.02
N THR A 34 5.98 12.29 -2.66
CA THR A 34 5.30 13.53 -2.27
C THR A 34 4.24 13.29 -1.21
N VAL A 35 3.71 12.07 -1.10
CA VAL A 35 2.70 11.67 -0.11
C VAL A 35 3.25 10.55 0.78
N PHE A 36 4.15 10.97 1.67
CA PHE A 36 4.60 10.19 2.82
C PHE A 36 4.12 10.87 4.09
N MET A 37 3.06 10.34 4.71
CA MET A 37 2.52 10.89 5.95
C MET A 37 2.94 10.03 7.14
N ALA A 38 3.94 10.49 7.89
CA ALA A 38 4.34 9.86 9.14
C ALA A 38 3.23 10.03 10.19
N GLY A 39 2.61 8.92 10.62
CA GLY A 39 1.61 8.89 11.67
C GLY A 39 2.09 8.15 12.91
N ALA A 40 1.41 8.35 14.05
CA ALA A 40 1.70 7.65 15.31
C ALA A 40 1.49 6.12 15.24
N ARG A 41 0.89 5.61 14.15
CA ARG A 41 0.68 4.20 13.85
C ARG A 41 1.44 3.80 12.58
N GLY A 42 2.63 4.34 12.37
CA GLY A 42 3.41 4.14 11.15
C GLY A 42 2.98 5.03 9.98
N PRO A 43 3.78 5.03 8.89
CA PRO A 43 3.55 5.87 7.72
C PRO A 43 2.39 5.38 6.85
N ALA A 44 1.56 6.34 6.39
CA ALA A 44 0.67 6.13 5.26
C ALA A 44 1.41 6.51 3.97
N VAL A 45 1.32 5.65 2.97
CA VAL A 45 2.08 5.78 1.71
C VAL A 45 1.13 5.77 0.53
N GLN A 46 1.36 6.67 -0.42
CA GLN A 46 0.65 6.62 -1.71
C GLN A 46 1.52 5.86 -2.71
N VAL A 47 0.91 5.00 -3.54
CA VAL A 47 1.61 4.26 -4.60
C VAL A 47 1.03 4.58 -5.97
N ARG A 48 1.88 4.49 -7.00
CA ARG A 48 1.55 4.82 -8.40
C ARG A 48 2.28 3.92 -9.38
N ARG A 49 1.85 3.90 -10.64
CA ARG A 49 2.55 3.16 -11.71
C ARG A 49 3.83 3.87 -12.14
N ILE A 50 4.90 3.12 -12.35
CA ILE A 50 6.17 3.59 -12.89
C ILE A 50 5.98 4.01 -14.34
N GLY A 51 6.49 5.19 -14.72
CA GLY A 51 6.55 5.65 -16.11
C GLY A 51 5.22 6.07 -16.72
N ALA A 52 4.11 6.00 -15.98
CA ALA A 52 2.91 6.74 -16.35
C ALA A 52 3.24 8.23 -16.22
N ALA A 53 3.40 8.92 -17.35
CA ALA A 53 3.44 10.37 -17.38
C ALA A 53 2.22 10.85 -16.62
N TRP A 54 2.46 11.48 -15.47
CA TRP A 54 1.48 11.94 -14.49
C TRP A 54 0.27 12.52 -15.24
N GLN A 55 -0.80 11.73 -15.38
CA GLN A 55 -2.05 12.28 -15.84
C GLN A 55 -2.59 13.01 -14.61
N ASP A 56 -2.42 14.32 -14.60
CA ASP A 56 -2.99 15.21 -13.62
C ASP A 56 -4.45 14.79 -13.38
N GLY A 57 -4.74 14.24 -12.20
CA GLY A 57 -6.07 13.72 -11.84
C GLY A 57 -6.20 12.22 -11.57
N GLU A 58 -5.22 11.36 -11.86
CA GLU A 58 -5.27 9.95 -11.43
C GLU A 58 -4.83 9.84 -9.95
N PRO A 59 -5.74 9.54 -9.00
CA PRO A 59 -5.36 9.39 -7.61
C PRO A 59 -4.52 8.12 -7.46
N GLY A 60 -3.24 8.27 -7.09
CA GLY A 60 -2.45 7.14 -6.61
C GLY A 60 -3.16 6.44 -5.45
N LEU A 61 -2.91 5.14 -5.27
CA LEU A 61 -3.54 4.34 -4.23
C LEU A 61 -2.92 4.66 -2.88
N LEU A 62 -3.70 5.20 -1.94
CA LEU A 62 -3.26 5.39 -0.55
C LEU A 62 -3.36 4.08 0.21
N ILE A 63 -2.27 3.69 0.87
CA ILE A 63 -2.17 2.51 1.73
C ILE A 63 -2.00 3.00 3.16
N LEU A 64 -2.95 2.64 4.02
CA LEU A 64 -2.91 2.96 5.44
C LEU A 64 -2.19 1.86 6.23
N PRO A 65 -1.58 2.20 7.37
CA PRO A 65 -0.94 1.22 8.23
C PRO A 65 -1.89 0.08 8.64
N GLY A 66 -1.47 -1.16 8.41
CA GLY A 66 -2.25 -2.37 8.67
C GLY A 66 -3.16 -2.81 7.53
N GLU A 67 -3.13 -2.15 6.37
CA GLU A 67 -3.82 -2.62 5.17
C GLU A 67 -3.00 -3.66 4.40
N MET A 68 -3.68 -4.41 3.55
CA MET A 68 -3.01 -5.21 2.53
C MET A 68 -3.16 -4.56 1.17
N VAL A 69 -2.15 -4.76 0.34
CA VAL A 69 -2.16 -4.43 -1.07
C VAL A 69 -2.25 -5.71 -1.86
N GLU A 70 -3.16 -5.76 -2.82
CA GLU A 70 -3.27 -6.83 -3.81
C GLU A 70 -2.87 -6.30 -5.18
N TYR A 71 -2.10 -7.10 -5.91
CA TYR A 71 -1.84 -6.95 -7.33
C TYR A 71 -2.52 -8.09 -8.10
N ASP A 72 -3.51 -7.79 -8.95
CA ASP A 72 -4.25 -8.82 -9.71
C ASP A 72 -3.55 -9.28 -11.00
N GLY A 73 -2.37 -8.72 -11.30
CA GLY A 73 -1.68 -8.88 -12.59
C GLY A 73 -1.83 -7.68 -13.51
N ALA A 74 -2.73 -6.74 -13.18
CA ALA A 74 -2.90 -5.49 -13.91
C ALA A 74 -2.97 -4.27 -12.97
N GLN A 75 -3.65 -4.35 -11.83
CA GLN A 75 -3.93 -3.20 -10.97
C GLN A 75 -3.58 -3.47 -9.50
N MET A 76 -3.16 -2.42 -8.78
CA MET A 76 -3.03 -2.42 -7.32
C MET A 76 -4.34 -2.03 -6.65
N ARG A 77 -4.69 -2.72 -5.56
CA ARG A 77 -5.89 -2.44 -4.76
C ARG A 77 -5.59 -2.65 -3.29
N THR A 78 -6.13 -1.79 -2.42
CA THR A 78 -6.12 -2.08 -0.98
C THR A 78 -7.23 -3.09 -0.67
N VAL A 79 -6.85 -4.14 0.06
CA VAL A 79 -7.77 -5.13 0.60
C VAL A 79 -7.84 -4.88 2.10
N VAL A 80 -8.99 -4.40 2.56
CA VAL A 80 -9.28 -4.38 3.98
C VAL A 80 -9.50 -5.83 4.37
N ARG A 81 -8.57 -6.45 5.11
CA ARG A 81 -8.96 -7.62 5.90
C ARG A 81 -10.08 -7.13 6.81
N PRO A 82 -11.27 -7.74 6.85
CA PRO A 82 -12.13 -7.53 8.00
C PRO A 82 -11.28 -7.94 9.19
N VAL A 83 -10.82 -6.96 9.96
CA VAL A 83 -10.51 -7.20 11.36
C VAL A 83 -11.84 -7.72 11.84
N THR A 84 -11.93 -9.02 12.14
CA THR A 84 -13.05 -9.51 12.92
C THR A 84 -13.07 -8.58 14.11
N ALA A 85 -14.02 -7.64 14.12
CA ALA A 85 -14.28 -6.83 15.30
C ALA A 85 -14.59 -7.91 16.32
N ALA A 86 -13.64 -8.18 17.21
CA ALA A 86 -13.90 -9.02 18.35
C ALA A 86 -15.11 -8.33 18.99
N SER A 87 -16.28 -8.97 18.86
CA SER A 87 -17.49 -8.50 19.48
C SER A 87 -17.11 -8.19 20.91
N VAL A 88 -17.20 -6.92 21.29
CA VAL A 88 -17.41 -6.58 22.69
C VAL A 88 -18.76 -7.21 23.01
N ALA A 89 -18.71 -8.46 23.45
CA ALA A 89 -19.81 -9.09 24.12
C ALA A 89 -19.94 -8.38 25.47
N MET A 90 -21.14 -7.84 25.70
CA MET A 90 -21.61 -7.23 26.93
C MET A 90 -21.38 -8.10 28.16
#